data_AF-A0A8X6YKS1-F1
#
_entry.id   AF-A0A8X6YKS1-F1
#
_cell.length_a   1.000
_cell.length_b   1.000
_cell.length_c   1.000
_cell.angle_alpha   90.00
_cell.angle_beta   90.00
_cell.angle_gamma   90.00
#
_symmetry.space_group_name_H-M   'P 1'
#
loop_
_entity.id
_entity.type
_entity.pdbx_description
1 polymer ?
#
loop_
_entity_poly.entity_id
_entity_poly.type
_entity_poly.pdbx_seq_one_letter_code
_entity_poly.pdbx_strand_id
1 'polypeptide(L)'
;MTQLKYRQYFNLRSASPAFMIRSLVYRFEELGSVADHPGRGAHRNIRTEDNVETVWQSVADDPSVSNRRRSSQLGIFRTTLRRIFFSANVGAEF
;
A
#
# COMPACT_ATOMS: atom_id res chain seq x y z
N MET A 1 24.55 3.66 -23.85
CA MET A 1 24.35 2.40 -24.62
C MET A 1 23.14 2.56 -25.54
N THR A 2 23.16 2.04 -26.78
CA THR A 2 22.03 2.17 -27.74
C THR A 2 21.18 0.89 -27.81
N GLN A 3 19.91 1.00 -28.22
CA GLN A 3 18.94 -0.12 -28.27
C GLN A 3 19.42 -1.31 -29.11
N LEU A 4 20.08 -1.04 -30.24
CA LEU A 4 20.64 -2.07 -31.12
C LEU A 4 21.79 -2.85 -30.45
N LYS A 5 22.73 -2.15 -29.79
CA LYS A 5 23.84 -2.79 -29.07
C LYS A 5 23.34 -3.65 -27.91
N TYR A 6 22.32 -3.18 -27.17
CA TYR A 6 21.68 -3.95 -26.10
C TYR A 6 21.06 -5.24 -26.63
N ARG A 7 20.31 -5.15 -27.75
CA ARG A 7 19.69 -6.33 -28.38
C ARG A 7 20.74 -7.35 -28.85
N GLN A 8 21.81 -6.89 -29.51
CA GLN A 8 22.90 -7.74 -29.99
C GLN A 8 23.63 -8.43 -28.83
N TYR A 9 23.91 -7.70 -27.74
CA TYR A 9 24.62 -8.26 -26.59
C TYR A 9 23.80 -9.31 -25.83
N PHE A 10 22.49 -9.09 -25.65
CA PHE A 10 21.61 -9.99 -24.90
C PHE A 10 20.84 -11.00 -25.78
N ASN A 11 21.11 -11.07 -27.09
CA ASN A 11 20.45 -11.97 -28.04
C ASN A 11 18.92 -11.99 -27.95
N LEU A 12 18.31 -10.81 -27.80
CA LEU A 12 16.85 -10.69 -27.61
C LEU A 12 16.09 -10.73 -28.94
N ARG A 13 15.04 -11.56 -28.99
CA ARG A 13 14.15 -11.72 -30.17
C ARG A 13 13.46 -10.41 -30.55
N SER A 14 12.99 -9.65 -29.56
CA SER A 14 12.44 -8.31 -29.70
C SER A 14 13.24 -7.32 -28.85
N ALA A 15 13.36 -6.08 -29.33
CA ALA A 15 14.06 -5.04 -28.57
C ALA A 15 13.14 -4.49 -27.47
N SER A 16 13.67 -4.30 -26.26
CA SER A 16 13.03 -3.42 -25.28
C SER A 16 12.83 -2.03 -25.90
N PRO A 17 11.72 -1.32 -25.62
CA PRO A 17 11.53 0.05 -26.06
C PRO A 17 12.74 0.91 -25.65
N ALA A 18 13.26 1.75 -26.55
CA ALA A 18 14.45 2.56 -26.28
C ALA A 18 14.34 3.40 -24.98
N PHE A 19 13.12 3.81 -24.62
CA PHE A 19 12.81 4.51 -23.37
C PHE A 19 13.12 3.69 -22.11
N MET A 20 12.87 2.37 -22.10
CA MET A 20 13.19 1.52 -20.95
C MET A 20 14.70 1.45 -20.70
N ILE A 21 15.50 1.31 -21.77
CA ILE A 21 16.97 1.28 -21.66
C ILE A 21 17.47 2.63 -21.14
N ARG A 22 16.93 3.75 -21.63
CA ARG A 22 17.29 5.09 -21.14
C ARG A 22 16.91 5.28 -19.67
N SER A 23 15.71 4.86 -19.29
CA SER A 23 15.23 4.94 -17.89
C SER A 23 16.09 4.10 -16.94
N LEU A 24 16.52 2.92 -17.38
CA LEU A 24 17.41 2.06 -16.59
C LEU A 24 18.80 2.67 -16.43
N VAL A 25 19.38 3.24 -17.50
CA VAL A 25 20.66 3.96 -17.42
C VAL A 25 20.54 5.19 -16.52
N TYR A 26 19.49 6.00 -16.67
CA TYR A 26 19.26 7.18 -15.83
C TYR A 26 19.15 6.80 -14.35
N ARG A 27 18.35 5.77 -14.02
CA ARG A 27 18.23 5.27 -12.63
C ARG A 27 19.56 4.74 -12.10
N PHE A 28 20.35 4.09 -12.94
CA PHE A 28 21.67 3.61 -12.54
C PHE A 28 22.64 4.77 -12.29
N GLU A 29 22.65 5.80 -13.14
CA GLU A 29 23.46 7.01 -12.94
C GLU A 29 23.04 7.79 -11.68
N GLU A 30 21.74 7.82 -11.37
CA GLU A 30 21.19 8.54 -10.22
C GLU A 30 21.38 7.78 -8.89
N LEU A 31 21.11 6.46 -8.87
CA LEU A 31 21.03 5.65 -7.66
C LEU A 31 22.24 4.71 -7.47
N GLY A 32 23.09 4.55 -8.48
CA GLY A 32 24.22 3.61 -8.47
C GLY A 32 23.81 2.13 -8.46
N SER A 33 22.54 1.82 -8.68
CA SER A 33 21.99 0.48 -8.55
C SER A 33 21.00 0.15 -9.67
N VAL A 34 20.99 -1.12 -10.07
CA VAL A 34 20.01 -1.69 -11.03
C VAL A 34 18.95 -2.52 -10.28
N ALA A 35 19.04 -2.61 -8.95
CA ALA A 35 18.05 -3.32 -8.15
C ALA A 35 16.67 -2.66 -8.26
N ASP A 36 15.61 -3.47 -8.19
CA ASP A 36 14.26 -2.95 -8.14
C ASP A 36 14.10 -2.02 -6.93
N HIS A 37 13.56 -0.84 -7.17
CA HIS A 37 13.21 0.07 -6.08
C HIS A 37 12.15 -0.62 -5.21
N PRO A 38 12.24 -0.57 -3.88
CA PRO A 38 11.17 -1.06 -3.03
C PRO A 38 9.88 -0.41 -3.52
N GLY A 39 8.95 -1.23 -3.99
CA GLY A 39 7.70 -0.75 -4.60
C GLY A 39 7.04 0.24 -3.64
N ARG A 40 6.28 1.21 -4.20
CA ARG A 40 5.48 2.13 -3.38
C ARG A 40 4.69 1.26 -2.40
N GLY A 41 5.08 1.32 -1.12
CA GLY A 41 4.62 0.38 -0.10
C GLY A 41 3.10 0.28 -0.08
N ALA A 42 2.58 -0.81 0.48
CA ALA A 42 1.14 -1.04 0.59
C ALA A 42 0.43 0.25 1.03
N HIS A 43 -0.66 0.61 0.35
CA HIS A 43 -1.44 1.80 0.67
C HIS A 43 -1.71 1.88 2.17
N ARG A 44 -1.51 3.06 2.77
CA ARG A 44 -1.74 3.29 4.20
C ARG A 44 -3.13 2.78 4.55
N ASN A 45 -3.18 1.76 5.42
CA ASN A 45 -4.45 1.24 5.92
C ASN A 45 -5.17 2.37 6.67
N ILE A 46 -6.46 2.58 6.36
CA ILE A 46 -7.35 3.48 7.14
C ILE A 46 -7.37 3.09 8.63
N ARG A 47 -6.96 1.86 8.96
CA ARG A 47 -6.70 1.37 10.30
C ARG A 47 -5.36 1.88 10.86
N THR A 48 -5.21 3.20 10.97
CA THR A 48 -4.19 3.81 11.83
C THR A 48 -4.57 3.64 13.29
N GLU A 49 -3.58 3.72 14.19
CA GLU A 49 -3.77 3.59 15.64
C GLU A 49 -4.78 4.62 16.18
N ASP A 50 -4.66 5.87 15.75
CA ASP A 50 -5.61 6.96 16.05
C ASP A 50 -7.05 6.60 15.67
N ASN A 51 -7.27 5.98 14.51
CA ASN A 51 -8.59 5.60 14.04
C ASN A 51 -9.14 4.40 14.83
N VAL A 52 -8.27 3.51 15.31
CA VAL A 52 -8.66 2.41 16.19
C VAL A 52 -9.10 2.97 17.54
N GLU A 53 -8.30 3.84 18.15
CA GLU A 53 -8.62 4.49 19.43
C GLU A 53 -9.93 5.29 19.34
N THR A 54 -10.08 6.13 18.32
CA THR A 54 -11.29 6.93 18.10
C THR A 54 -12.55 6.04 17.98
N VAL A 55 -12.45 4.90 17.31
CA VAL A 55 -13.57 3.95 17.18
C VAL A 55 -13.92 3.33 18.53
N TRP A 56 -12.93 2.93 19.33
CA TRP A 56 -13.17 2.35 20.66
C TRP A 56 -13.71 3.36 21.65
N GLN A 57 -13.23 4.60 21.63
CA GLN A 57 -13.78 5.68 22.43
C GLN A 57 -15.25 5.93 22.10
N SER A 58 -15.61 6.00 20.80
CA SER A 58 -17.00 6.11 20.37
C SER A 58 -17.89 4.93 20.79
N VAL A 59 -17.30 3.73 20.97
CA VAL A 59 -18.04 2.55 21.48
C VAL A 59 -18.25 2.66 22.99
N ALA A 60 -17.25 3.14 23.71
CA ALA A 60 -17.33 3.35 25.16
C ALA A 60 -18.33 4.45 25.52
N ASP A 61 -18.33 5.55 24.77
CA ASP A 61 -19.24 6.68 25.01
C ASP A 61 -20.70 6.30 24.74
N ASP A 62 -20.97 5.63 23.60
CA ASP A 62 -22.32 5.26 23.18
C ASP A 62 -22.37 3.85 22.55
N PRO A 63 -22.57 2.80 23.36
CA PRO A 63 -22.55 1.41 22.87
C PRO A 63 -23.77 1.07 22.01
N SER A 64 -24.90 1.76 22.19
CA SER A 64 -26.17 1.50 21.47
C SER A 64 -26.17 2.00 20.03
N VAL A 65 -25.18 2.83 19.64
CA VAL A 65 -25.11 3.41 18.30
C VAL A 65 -24.79 2.34 17.27
N SER A 66 -25.66 2.23 16.27
CA SER A 66 -25.44 1.30 15.15
C SER A 66 -24.14 1.62 14.40
N ASN A 67 -23.48 0.57 13.90
CA ASN A 67 -22.26 0.69 13.08
C ASN A 67 -22.44 1.61 11.86
N ARG A 68 -23.65 1.68 11.30
CA ARG A 68 -23.98 2.61 10.21
C ARG A 68 -23.84 4.06 10.67
N ARG A 69 -24.43 4.40 11.82
CA ARG A 69 -24.40 5.75 12.37
C ARG A 69 -22.99 6.13 12.81
N ARG A 70 -22.26 5.21 13.47
CA ARG A 70 -20.85 5.38 13.85
C ARG A 70 -19.94 5.65 12.65
N SER A 71 -20.16 4.95 11.54
CA SER A 71 -19.42 5.17 10.28
C SER A 71 -19.60 6.59 9.74
N SER A 72 -20.83 7.12 9.76
CA SER A 72 -21.10 8.49 9.31
C SER A 72 -20.54 9.55 10.26
N GLN A 73 -20.54 9.30 11.58
CA GLN A 73 -19.99 10.23 12.57
C GLN A 73 -18.47 10.32 12.51
N LEU A 74 -17.79 9.19 12.36
CA LEU A 74 -16.32 9.12 12.38
C LEU A 74 -15.68 9.29 10.99
N GLY A 75 -16.49 9.30 9.92
CA GLY A 75 -15.97 9.31 8.54
C GLY A 75 -15.24 8.02 8.14
N ILE A 76 -15.36 6.95 8.94
CA ILE A 76 -14.69 5.67 8.71
C ILE A 76 -15.65 4.71 8.01
N PHE A 77 -15.20 4.03 6.96
CA PHE A 77 -16.01 3.04 6.25
C PHE A 77 -16.45 1.89 7.17
N ARG A 78 -17.69 1.42 6.99
CA ARG A 78 -18.26 0.29 7.76
C ARG A 78 -17.43 -1.00 7.67
N THR A 79 -16.83 -1.26 6.51
CA THR A 79 -15.93 -2.41 6.31
C THR A 79 -14.69 -2.31 7.19
N THR A 80 -14.16 -1.11 7.37
CA THR A 80 -13.04 -0.83 8.28
C THR A 80 -13.45 -0.99 9.74
N LEU A 81 -14.60 -0.44 10.15
CA LEU A 81 -15.13 -0.64 11.51
C LEU A 81 -15.27 -2.14 11.86
N ARG A 82 -15.84 -2.93 10.94
CA ARG A 82 -15.97 -4.38 11.11
C ARG A 82 -14.61 -5.07 11.27
N ARG A 83 -13.60 -4.66 10.50
CA ARG A 83 -12.23 -5.20 10.61
C ARG A 83 -11.57 -4.80 11.93
N ILE A 84 -11.82 -3.60 12.44
CA ILE A 84 -11.32 -3.15 13.76
C ILE A 84 -11.93 -4.03 14.86
N PHE A 85 -13.25 -4.23 14.86
CA PHE A 85 -13.92 -5.09 15.83
C PHE A 85 -13.46 -6.55 15.75
N PHE A 86 -13.36 -7.12 14.53
CA PHE A 86 -12.97 -8.52 14.36
C PHE A 86 -11.53 -8.78 14.83
N SER A 87 -10.61 -7.88 14.53
CA SER A 87 -9.21 -8.05 14.93
C SER A 87 -8.96 -7.96 16.44
N ALA A 88 -9.79 -7.24 17.18
CA ALA A 88 -9.66 -7.15 18.64
C ALA A 88 -10.17 -8.42 19.32
N ASN A 89 -11.20 -9.06 18.76
CA ASN A 89 -11.66 -10.37 19.22
C ASN A 89 -10.64 -11.50 19.00
N VAL A 90 -9.81 -11.41 17.94
CA VAL A 90 -8.77 -12.41 17.66
C VAL A 90 -7.62 -12.37 18.68
N GLY A 91 -7.46 -11.28 19.44
CA GLY A 91 -6.48 -11.18 20.52
C GLY A 91 -6.97 -11.66 21.89
N ALA A 92 -8.23 -12.11 22.01
CA ALA A 92 -8.84 -12.53 23.28
C ALA A 92 -8.89 -14.06 23.47
N GLU A 93 -8.37 -14.83 22.52
CA GLU A 93 -8.26 -16.29 22.62
C GLU A 93 -6.81 -16.73 22.36
N PHE A 94 -5.92 -16.55 23.34
CA PHE A 94 -4.72 -17.38 23.58
C PHE A 94 -4.25 -17.19 25.03
#